data_AF-A0A0S9M1S6-F1
#
_entry.id   AF-A0A0S9M1S6-F1
#
_cell.length_a   1.000
_cell.length_b   1.000
_cell.length_c   1.000
_cell.angle_alpha   90.00
_cell.angle_beta   90.00
_cell.angle_gamma   90.00
#
_symmetry.space_group_name_H-M   'P 1'
#
loop_
_entity.id
_entity.type
_entity.pdbx_description
1 polymer ?
#
loop_
_entity_poly.entity_id
_entity_poly.type
_entity_poly.pdbx_seq_one_letter_code
_entity_poly.pdbx_strand_id
1 'polypeptide(L)'
;MYGKWGNAADADPSDLSETPGEPCKSRYVVGSADRAFQDSRLAIGALQEEIGQQLASGKANYTHLLVVVMGWNTEQIEAVRNFNSVVSHIKTASREADFRPLFIGVTWSSSWSANWFEPAVKGISYVAKAHDADEVGATWIAEILDAVRPHVPLNMPMIAIGHSFGSRTLVSALCAGSAFKSAKDRQPRRSWDLFIAWQGAFSIHRMEKDGSGDGFSYQENCQNDVRSIVMTASQHDKANDQAFWADMAGSIKSWRETCPPEGGLAGNGFHCISSRSVRNTSIAALPLDGHAVTYLDASNVVFFNQPNTGGGAHSDIYRAVHGRLNWQLIQSATLKNQATP
;
A
#
# COMPACT_ATOMS: atom_id res chain seq x y z
N MET A 1 5.67 28.46 -16.94
CA MET A 1 4.54 28.73 -16.02
C MET A 1 4.78 28.08 -14.66
N TYR A 2 5.99 28.25 -14.09
CA TYR A 2 6.34 27.83 -12.73
C TYR A 2 6.70 29.08 -11.94
N GLY A 3 5.70 29.65 -11.29
CA GLY A 3 5.86 30.74 -10.33
C GLY A 3 5.64 30.20 -8.93
N LYS A 4 6.65 30.37 -8.07
CA LYS A 4 6.56 30.61 -6.62
C LYS A 4 5.53 29.77 -5.86
N TRP A 5 5.97 28.63 -5.34
CA TRP A 5 5.38 28.05 -4.13
C TRP A 5 6.06 28.67 -2.91
N GLY A 6 5.29 29.47 -2.15
CA GLY A 6 5.53 29.86 -0.76
C GLY A 6 6.73 30.78 -0.51
N ASN A 7 6.52 32.09 -0.54
CA ASN A 7 7.38 33.01 0.20
C ASN A 7 7.22 32.71 1.69
N ALA A 8 8.30 32.31 2.36
CA ALA A 8 8.41 32.18 3.81
C ALA A 8 8.37 33.53 4.57
N ALA A 9 7.80 34.59 3.96
CA ALA A 9 7.85 35.96 4.47
C ALA A 9 6.62 36.37 5.30
N ASP A 10 5.55 35.58 5.27
CA ASP A 10 4.31 35.84 6.02
C ASP A 10 4.05 34.81 7.14
N ALA A 11 4.99 33.89 7.36
CA ALA A 11 4.96 33.03 8.54
C ALA A 11 5.55 33.80 9.72
N ASP A 12 4.81 33.86 10.83
CA ASP A 12 5.34 34.35 12.11
C ASP A 12 6.67 33.61 12.40
N PRO A 13 7.81 34.33 12.54
CA PRO A 13 9.10 33.71 12.82
C PRO A 13 9.12 32.88 14.12
N SER A 14 8.13 33.07 15.00
CA SER A 14 7.95 32.27 16.22
C SER A 14 7.20 30.95 16.00
N ASP A 15 6.55 30.76 14.84
CA ASP A 15 5.78 29.55 14.46
C ASP A 15 6.57 28.61 13.51
N LEU A 16 7.85 28.93 13.22
CA LEU A 16 8.78 28.06 12.48
C LEU A 16 9.64 27.19 13.43
N SER A 17 9.18 26.96 14.65
CA SER A 17 9.92 26.19 15.67
C SER A 17 9.94 24.67 15.44
N GLU A 18 9.29 24.15 14.40
CA GLU A 18 9.54 22.80 13.88
C GLU A 18 10.49 22.84 12.66
N THR A 19 11.61 23.54 12.80
CA THR A 19 12.82 23.07 12.10
C THR A 19 13.07 21.63 12.59
N PRO A 20 13.35 20.63 11.73
CA PRO A 20 13.60 19.27 12.19
C PRO A 20 14.72 19.29 13.23
N GLY A 21 14.32 19.17 14.50
CA GLY A 21 15.18 19.21 15.66
C GLY A 21 16.10 18.02 15.65
N GLU A 22 17.41 18.30 15.80
CA GLU A 22 18.53 17.38 15.66
C GLU A 22 18.60 16.66 14.28
N PRO A 23 19.80 16.57 13.64
CA PRO A 23 19.97 15.56 12.62
C PRO A 23 19.55 14.22 13.22
N CYS A 24 18.72 13.45 12.51
CA CYS A 24 18.43 12.08 12.92
C CYS A 24 19.75 11.45 13.35
N LYS A 25 19.88 11.06 14.62
CA LYS A 25 20.97 10.20 15.11
C LYS A 25 20.78 8.78 14.54
N SER A 26 20.33 8.68 13.29
CA SER A 26 19.97 7.44 12.64
C SER A 26 21.24 6.63 12.46
N ARG A 27 21.18 5.39 12.93
CA ARG A 27 22.10 4.34 12.56
C ARG A 27 21.90 4.07 11.07
N TYR A 28 22.65 4.76 10.22
CA TYR A 28 22.68 4.46 8.80
C TYR A 28 23.51 3.19 8.59
N VAL A 29 22.87 2.12 8.12
CA VAL A 29 23.59 0.97 7.58
C VAL A 29 23.74 1.24 6.08
N VAL A 30 24.93 1.66 5.66
CA VAL A 30 25.25 1.77 4.24
C VAL A 30 25.69 0.39 3.77
N GLY A 31 24.87 -0.20 2.91
CA GLY A 31 25.15 -1.53 2.36
C GLY A 31 26.23 -1.52 1.28
N SER A 32 26.86 -2.67 1.12
CA SER A 32 27.80 -2.99 0.04
C SER A 32 27.26 -4.17 -0.77
N ALA A 33 27.43 -4.17 -2.11
CA ALA A 33 26.78 -5.17 -2.97
C ALA A 33 27.20 -6.62 -2.64
N ASP A 34 28.45 -6.80 -2.23
CA ASP A 34 29.07 -8.05 -1.79
C ASP A 34 28.55 -8.55 -0.43
N ARG A 35 27.96 -7.67 0.39
CA ARG A 35 27.38 -8.01 1.69
C ARG A 35 25.90 -7.66 1.78
N ALA A 36 25.23 -7.42 0.65
CA ALA A 36 23.87 -6.90 0.59
C ALA A 36 22.91 -7.69 1.50
N PHE A 37 22.98 -9.02 1.48
CA PHE A 37 22.14 -9.86 2.34
C PHE A 37 22.40 -9.64 3.84
N GLN A 38 23.67 -9.58 4.25
CA GLN A 38 24.06 -9.34 5.65
C GLN A 38 23.69 -7.92 6.08
N ASP A 39 23.97 -6.93 5.23
CA ASP A 39 23.67 -5.52 5.49
C ASP A 39 22.15 -5.30 5.59
N SER A 40 21.33 -5.98 4.77
CA SER A 40 19.88 -5.97 4.89
C SER A 40 19.40 -6.53 6.23
N ARG A 41 20.01 -7.62 6.73
CA ARG A 41 19.69 -8.17 8.05
C ARG A 41 20.03 -7.19 9.18
N LEU A 42 21.19 -6.52 9.09
CA LEU A 42 21.59 -5.49 10.05
C LEU A 42 20.64 -4.29 10.01
N ALA A 43 20.25 -3.84 8.81
CA ALA A 43 19.31 -2.75 8.64
C ALA A 43 17.92 -3.06 9.22
N ILE A 44 17.41 -4.29 9.01
CA ILE A 44 16.15 -4.74 9.61
C ILE A 44 16.26 -4.79 11.14
N GLY A 45 17.39 -5.26 11.69
CA GLY A 45 17.63 -5.24 13.13
C GLY A 45 17.65 -3.82 13.71
N ALA A 46 18.30 -2.87 13.01
CA ALA A 46 18.29 -1.47 13.40
C ALA A 46 16.89 -0.85 13.35
N LEU A 47 16.11 -1.15 12.30
CA LEU A 47 14.71 -0.72 12.18
C LEU A 47 13.85 -1.26 13.33
N GLN A 48 14.02 -2.54 13.67
CA GLN A 48 13.31 -3.19 14.77
C GLN A 48 13.60 -2.51 16.10
N GLU A 49 14.88 -2.24 16.39
CA GLU A 49 15.30 -1.57 17.61
C GLU A 49 14.73 -0.16 17.71
N GLU A 50 14.83 0.63 16.62
CA GLU A 50 14.29 1.99 16.57
C GLU A 50 12.79 2.01 16.82
N ILE A 51 12.02 1.16 16.14
CA ILE A 51 10.57 1.09 16.31
C ILE A 51 10.20 0.64 17.73
N GLY A 52 10.90 -0.36 18.26
CA GLY A 52 10.70 -0.81 19.64
C GLY A 52 10.93 0.33 20.64
N GLN A 53 11.99 1.13 20.47
CA GLN A 53 12.28 2.28 21.31
C GLN A 53 11.24 3.39 21.18
N GLN A 54 10.85 3.73 19.95
CA GLN A 54 9.85 4.77 19.67
C GLN A 54 8.50 4.43 20.32
N LEU A 55 8.03 3.19 20.15
CA LEU A 55 6.76 2.72 20.71
C LEU A 55 6.84 2.58 22.25
N ALA A 56 7.94 2.05 22.79
CA ALA A 56 8.10 1.88 24.24
C ALA A 56 8.26 3.21 24.99
N SER A 57 8.85 4.24 24.36
CA SER A 57 9.04 5.55 24.98
C SER A 57 7.73 6.30 25.25
N GLY A 58 6.66 5.96 24.51
CA GLY A 58 5.36 6.63 24.57
C GLY A 58 5.36 8.11 24.14
N LYS A 59 6.53 8.70 23.83
CA LYS A 59 6.66 10.16 23.61
C LYS A 59 5.85 10.68 22.43
N ALA A 60 5.75 9.89 21.37
CA ALA A 60 5.09 10.29 20.13
C ALA A 60 3.58 9.97 20.11
N ASN A 61 3.04 9.26 21.11
CA ASN A 61 1.62 8.89 21.22
C ASN A 61 1.02 8.42 19.87
N TYR A 62 1.71 7.49 19.19
CA TYR A 62 1.26 6.97 17.90
C TYR A 62 -0.11 6.31 18.04
N THR A 63 -0.98 6.52 17.05
CA THR A 63 -2.34 5.95 17.05
C THR A 63 -2.51 4.81 16.06
N HIS A 64 -1.66 4.73 15.04
CA HIS A 64 -1.70 3.71 13.99
C HIS A 64 -0.28 3.34 13.57
N LEU A 65 -0.07 2.12 13.08
CA LEU A 65 1.08 1.78 12.24
C LEU A 65 0.63 1.86 10.78
N LEU A 66 1.37 2.61 9.95
CA LEU A 66 1.09 2.77 8.53
C LEU A 66 2.31 2.38 7.69
N VAL A 67 2.21 1.30 6.91
CA VAL A 67 3.24 0.88 5.96
C VAL A 67 2.79 1.19 4.54
N VAL A 68 3.64 1.84 3.75
CA VAL A 68 3.31 2.22 2.37
C VAL A 68 4.40 1.78 1.39
N VAL A 69 4.01 1.12 0.31
CA VAL A 69 4.93 0.60 -0.73
C VAL A 69 4.51 1.10 -2.10
N MET A 70 5.44 1.73 -2.81
CA MET A 70 5.23 2.24 -4.17
C MET A 70 5.55 1.21 -5.26
N GLY A 71 5.01 1.48 -6.46
CA GLY A 71 5.05 0.59 -7.60
C GLY A 71 6.35 0.58 -8.41
N TRP A 72 6.21 0.00 -9.60
CA TRP A 72 7.27 -0.13 -10.59
C TRP A 72 7.70 1.22 -11.17
N ASN A 73 8.98 1.35 -11.49
CA ASN A 73 9.58 2.54 -12.09
C ASN A 73 9.33 3.84 -11.31
N THR A 74 9.28 3.76 -9.98
CA THR A 74 9.18 4.92 -9.09
C THR A 74 10.57 5.18 -8.50
N GLU A 75 11.23 6.25 -8.94
CA GLU A 75 12.52 6.63 -8.36
C GLU A 75 12.39 6.94 -6.87
N GLN A 76 13.44 6.76 -6.09
CA GLN A 76 13.38 6.94 -4.63
C GLN A 76 12.91 8.35 -4.23
N ILE A 77 13.37 9.38 -4.93
CA ILE A 77 12.94 10.77 -4.68
C ILE A 77 11.45 10.97 -4.99
N GLU A 78 10.96 10.33 -6.04
CA GLU A 78 9.55 10.36 -6.40
C GLU A 78 8.71 9.58 -5.39
N ALA A 79 9.20 8.42 -4.92
CA ALA A 79 8.52 7.65 -3.89
C ALA A 79 8.38 8.45 -2.59
N VAL A 80 9.42 9.16 -2.15
CA VAL A 80 9.35 10.05 -0.97
C VAL A 80 8.30 11.14 -1.16
N ARG A 81 8.24 11.78 -2.34
CA ARG A 81 7.20 12.76 -2.66
C ARG A 81 5.81 12.12 -2.57
N ASN A 82 5.63 10.95 -3.17
CA ASN A 82 4.36 10.23 -3.21
C ASN A 82 3.92 9.81 -1.79
N PHE A 83 4.84 9.34 -0.95
CA PHE A 83 4.59 9.05 0.47
C PHE A 83 4.07 10.29 1.20
N ASN A 84 4.75 11.43 1.05
CA ASN A 84 4.34 12.68 1.67
C ASN A 84 2.94 13.11 1.21
N SER A 85 2.62 12.96 -0.08
CA SER A 85 1.28 13.24 -0.59
C SER A 85 0.22 12.32 0.01
N VAL A 86 0.46 11.00 0.06
CA VAL A 86 -0.48 10.04 0.66
C VAL A 86 -0.73 10.37 2.13
N VAL A 87 0.33 10.47 2.93
CA VAL A 87 0.22 10.65 4.38
C VAL A 87 -0.36 12.01 4.73
N SER A 88 0.08 13.10 4.08
CA SER A 88 -0.43 14.44 4.36
C SER A 88 -1.91 14.58 4.04
N HIS A 89 -2.40 13.92 2.99
CA HIS A 89 -3.80 13.96 2.63
C HIS A 89 -4.67 13.07 3.53
N ILE A 90 -4.17 11.94 4.02
CA ILE A 90 -4.87 11.17 5.07
C ILE A 90 -4.95 12.02 6.35
N LYS A 91 -3.82 12.61 6.78
CA LYS A 91 -3.77 13.49 7.97
C LYS A 91 -4.68 14.71 7.84
N THR A 92 -4.81 15.25 6.63
CA THR A 92 -5.74 16.36 6.34
C THR A 92 -7.20 15.91 6.39
N ALA A 93 -7.50 14.70 5.91
CA ALA A 93 -8.85 14.13 5.97
C ALA A 93 -9.25 13.72 7.39
N SER A 94 -8.28 13.40 8.25
CA SER A 94 -8.50 12.99 9.63
C SER A 94 -8.51 14.16 10.61
N ARG A 95 -8.63 15.43 10.19
CA ARG A 95 -8.43 16.62 11.06
C ARG A 95 -9.29 16.65 12.33
N GLU A 96 -10.43 15.97 12.35
CA GLU A 96 -11.31 15.85 13.52
C GLU A 96 -11.01 14.63 14.39
N ALA A 97 -10.08 13.77 13.94
CA ALA A 97 -9.66 12.55 14.60
C ALA A 97 -8.17 12.61 14.98
N ASP A 98 -7.82 11.87 16.02
CA ASP A 98 -6.45 11.81 16.49
C ASP A 98 -5.58 10.83 15.65
N PHE A 99 -5.20 11.26 14.45
CA PHE A 99 -4.37 10.46 13.54
C PHE A 99 -2.89 10.88 13.59
N ARG A 100 -2.10 10.11 14.34
CA ARG A 100 -0.64 10.25 14.45
C ARG A 100 0.01 8.91 14.10
N PRO A 101 0.15 8.56 12.81
CA PRO A 101 0.69 7.27 12.42
C PRO A 101 2.20 7.19 12.66
N LEU A 102 2.67 6.04 13.17
CA LEU A 102 4.05 5.61 12.93
C LEU A 102 4.13 5.16 11.47
N PHE A 103 4.85 5.91 10.64
CA PHE A 103 4.89 5.71 9.20
C PHE A 103 6.16 4.99 8.76
N ILE A 104 6.01 3.96 7.92
CA ILE A 104 7.10 3.24 7.27
C ILE A 104 6.87 3.28 5.76
N GLY A 105 7.63 4.12 5.07
CA GLY A 105 7.67 4.15 3.60
C GLY A 105 8.75 3.20 3.10
N VAL A 106 8.40 2.30 2.18
CA VAL A 106 9.35 1.35 1.61
C VAL A 106 9.52 1.60 0.11
N THR A 107 10.76 1.88 -0.26
CA THR A 107 11.20 1.92 -1.65
C THR A 107 11.97 0.65 -1.98
N TRP A 108 11.82 0.14 -3.19
CA TRP A 108 12.56 -1.03 -3.68
C TRP A 108 13.12 -0.71 -5.07
N SER A 109 14.12 -1.46 -5.53
CA SER A 109 14.78 -1.25 -6.82
C SER A 109 13.87 -1.62 -7.99
N SER A 110 12.89 -0.76 -8.24
CA SER A 110 11.85 -0.97 -9.22
C SER A 110 12.12 -0.26 -10.55
N SER A 111 13.15 0.59 -10.65
CA SER A 111 13.54 1.23 -11.92
C SER A 111 14.34 0.30 -12.82
N TRP A 112 14.07 0.33 -14.11
CA TRP A 112 14.90 -0.26 -15.16
C TRP A 112 15.38 0.84 -16.09
N SER A 113 16.65 1.24 -15.98
CA SER A 113 17.30 2.15 -16.92
C SER A 113 17.92 1.35 -18.07
N ALA A 114 17.11 0.84 -18.99
CA ALA A 114 17.62 0.23 -20.21
C ALA A 114 16.95 0.86 -21.44
N ASN A 115 17.75 1.57 -22.25
CA ASN A 115 17.33 2.40 -23.39
C ASN A 115 16.84 1.63 -24.64
N TRP A 116 16.16 0.50 -24.50
CA TRP A 116 15.74 -0.36 -25.63
C TRP A 116 14.23 -0.67 -25.56
N PHE A 117 13.40 0.35 -25.72
CA PHE A 117 11.94 0.21 -25.64
C PHE A 117 11.32 -0.27 -26.96
N GLU A 118 11.30 -1.59 -27.18
CA GLU A 118 10.34 -2.22 -28.09
C GLU A 118 9.12 -2.77 -27.32
N PRO A 119 7.90 -2.80 -27.91
CA PRO A 119 6.68 -3.27 -27.24
C PRO A 119 6.77 -4.72 -26.72
N ALA A 120 7.45 -5.62 -27.44
CA ALA A 120 7.64 -7.01 -27.04
C ALA A 120 8.50 -7.14 -25.76
N VAL A 121 9.48 -6.26 -25.62
CA VAL A 121 10.40 -6.19 -24.48
C VAL A 121 9.70 -5.66 -23.24
N LYS A 122 8.80 -4.67 -23.40
CA LYS A 122 7.95 -4.19 -22.31
C LYS A 122 7.12 -5.33 -21.71
N GLY A 123 6.56 -6.22 -22.55
CA GLY A 123 5.80 -7.39 -22.10
C GLY A 123 6.63 -8.39 -21.27
N ILE A 124 7.83 -8.73 -21.75
CA ILE A 124 8.75 -9.64 -21.03
C ILE A 124 9.26 -9.00 -19.73
N SER A 125 9.61 -7.71 -19.78
CA SER A 125 10.06 -6.96 -18.59
C SER A 125 8.98 -6.89 -17.52
N TYR A 126 7.71 -6.83 -17.91
CA TYR A 126 6.58 -6.74 -16.99
C TYR A 126 6.37 -8.06 -16.22
N VAL A 127 6.49 -9.23 -16.88
CA VAL A 127 6.43 -10.54 -16.21
C VAL A 127 7.61 -10.74 -15.26
N ALA A 128 8.83 -10.41 -15.70
CA ALA A 128 10.01 -10.45 -14.83
C ALA A 128 9.80 -9.55 -13.59
N LYS A 129 9.26 -8.34 -13.78
CA LYS A 129 8.98 -7.41 -12.67
C LYS A 129 7.86 -7.86 -11.75
N ALA A 130 6.89 -8.57 -12.29
CA ALA A 130 5.89 -9.27 -11.53
C ALA A 130 6.51 -10.30 -10.58
N HIS A 131 7.46 -11.10 -11.06
CA HIS A 131 8.21 -12.02 -10.21
C HIS A 131 9.12 -11.29 -9.23
N ASP A 132 9.83 -10.23 -9.63
CA ASP A 132 10.65 -9.42 -8.72
C ASP A 132 9.82 -8.86 -7.55
N ALA A 133 8.61 -8.35 -7.84
CA ALA A 133 7.72 -7.81 -6.82
C ALA A 133 7.24 -8.90 -5.84
N ASP A 134 6.93 -10.10 -6.34
CA ASP A 134 6.58 -11.24 -5.49
C ASP A 134 7.76 -11.68 -4.63
N GLU A 135 8.97 -11.77 -5.22
CA GLU A 135 10.20 -12.15 -4.53
C GLU A 135 10.55 -11.13 -3.45
N VAL A 136 10.63 -9.83 -3.78
CA VAL A 136 10.91 -8.75 -2.82
C VAL A 136 9.84 -8.72 -1.73
N GLY A 137 8.58 -8.96 -2.08
CA GLY A 137 7.46 -9.08 -1.15
C GLY A 137 7.65 -10.22 -0.15
N ALA A 138 7.82 -11.44 -0.65
CA ALA A 138 7.97 -12.65 0.16
C ALA A 138 9.33 -12.73 0.89
N THR A 139 10.33 -11.95 0.50
CA THR A 139 11.63 -11.91 1.19
C THR A 139 11.70 -10.70 2.12
N TRP A 140 12.19 -9.57 1.63
CA TRP A 140 12.59 -8.43 2.45
C TRP A 140 11.40 -7.66 3.03
N ILE A 141 10.31 -7.50 2.29
CA ILE A 141 9.15 -6.78 2.83
C ILE A 141 8.50 -7.60 3.93
N ALA A 142 8.30 -8.90 3.73
CA ALA A 142 7.80 -9.77 4.78
C ALA A 142 8.67 -9.75 6.05
N GLU A 143 10.01 -9.72 5.91
CA GLU A 143 10.91 -9.58 7.06
C GLU A 143 10.77 -8.23 7.76
N ILE A 144 10.60 -7.12 7.02
CA ILE A 144 10.29 -5.81 7.62
C ILE A 144 8.98 -5.88 8.40
N LEU A 145 7.91 -6.41 7.82
CA LEU A 145 6.62 -6.52 8.49
C LEU A 145 6.71 -7.41 9.75
N ASP A 146 7.45 -8.51 9.67
CA ASP A 146 7.68 -9.43 10.79
C ASP A 146 8.55 -8.82 11.90
N ALA A 147 9.49 -7.95 11.55
CA ALA A 147 10.33 -7.25 12.52
C ALA A 147 9.56 -6.20 13.31
N VAL A 148 8.59 -5.54 12.65
CA VAL A 148 7.83 -4.42 13.22
C VAL A 148 6.63 -4.90 14.05
N ARG A 149 5.88 -5.86 13.50
CA ARG A 149 4.58 -6.32 14.05
C ARG A 149 4.61 -6.67 15.54
N PRO A 150 5.62 -7.37 16.10
CA PRO A 150 5.64 -7.75 17.52
C PRO A 150 5.72 -6.57 18.48
N HIS A 151 6.19 -5.40 18.03
CA HIS A 151 6.34 -4.21 18.87
C HIS A 151 5.07 -3.34 18.90
N VAL A 152 4.12 -3.60 18.00
CA VAL A 152 2.91 -2.78 17.88
C VAL A 152 1.90 -3.14 18.98
N PRO A 153 1.47 -2.19 19.82
CA PRO A 153 0.45 -2.44 20.85
C PRO A 153 -0.82 -3.03 20.25
N LEU A 154 -1.46 -3.98 20.96
CA LEU A 154 -2.64 -4.71 20.47
C LEU A 154 -3.82 -3.79 20.07
N ASN A 155 -3.93 -2.63 20.70
CA ASN A 155 -4.98 -1.64 20.43
C ASN A 155 -4.62 -0.63 19.32
N MET A 156 -3.40 -0.68 18.77
CA MET A 156 -2.95 0.20 17.69
C MET A 156 -3.18 -0.47 16.34
N PRO A 157 -4.04 0.06 15.45
CA PRO A 157 -4.31 -0.56 14.15
C PRO A 157 -3.09 -0.61 13.23
N MET A 158 -2.90 -1.73 12.54
CA MET A 158 -1.84 -1.93 11.54
C MET A 158 -2.42 -1.87 10.12
N ILE A 159 -2.00 -0.85 9.37
CA ILE A 159 -2.51 -0.52 8.05
C ILE A 159 -1.38 -0.63 7.02
N ALA A 160 -1.65 -1.33 5.91
CA ALA A 160 -0.77 -1.39 4.75
C ALA A 160 -1.42 -0.72 3.54
N ILE A 161 -0.66 0.07 2.77
CA ILE A 161 -1.12 0.67 1.52
C ILE A 161 -0.10 0.37 0.42
N GLY A 162 -0.56 -0.29 -0.63
CA GLY A 162 0.24 -0.54 -1.82
C GLY A 162 -0.30 0.24 -3.01
N HIS A 163 0.58 0.58 -3.94
CA HIS A 163 0.21 1.07 -5.27
C HIS A 163 0.82 0.20 -6.36
N SER A 164 0.06 -0.19 -7.38
CA SER A 164 0.60 -0.92 -8.54
C SER A 164 1.34 -2.19 -8.11
N PHE A 165 2.61 -2.36 -8.52
CA PHE A 165 3.48 -3.44 -8.06
C PHE A 165 3.84 -3.36 -6.57
N GLY A 166 3.70 -2.20 -5.92
CA GLY A 166 3.76 -2.08 -4.47
C GLY A 166 2.60 -2.79 -3.79
N SER A 167 1.42 -2.81 -4.42
CA SER A 167 0.28 -3.65 -3.97
C SER A 167 0.61 -5.14 -4.15
N ARG A 168 1.23 -5.52 -5.27
CA ARG A 168 1.71 -6.90 -5.49
C ARG A 168 2.74 -7.31 -4.44
N THR A 169 3.70 -6.44 -4.17
CA THR A 169 4.76 -6.65 -3.17
C THR A 169 4.14 -6.84 -1.78
N LEU A 170 3.23 -5.96 -1.37
CA LEU A 170 2.57 -6.05 -0.07
C LEU A 170 1.68 -7.27 0.05
N VAL A 171 0.92 -7.62 -0.99
CA VAL A 171 0.04 -8.80 -0.90
C VAL A 171 0.85 -10.08 -0.78
N SER A 172 1.99 -10.19 -1.47
CA SER A 172 2.94 -11.28 -1.28
C SER A 172 3.55 -11.30 0.12
N ALA A 173 3.95 -10.13 0.65
CA ALA A 173 4.49 -10.03 2.01
C ALA A 173 3.49 -10.39 3.10
N LEU A 174 2.25 -9.91 2.98
CA LEU A 174 1.18 -10.09 3.95
C LEU A 174 0.65 -11.53 3.94
N CYS A 175 0.38 -12.07 2.75
CA CYS A 175 -0.39 -13.30 2.58
C CYS A 175 0.49 -14.55 2.40
N ALA A 176 1.66 -14.44 1.75
CA ALA A 176 2.61 -15.56 1.72
C ALA A 176 3.48 -15.60 2.97
N GLY A 177 3.75 -14.43 3.56
CA GLY A 177 4.73 -14.26 4.63
C GLY A 177 6.17 -14.47 4.16
N SER A 178 7.11 -14.41 5.10
CA SER A 178 8.53 -14.55 4.78
C SER A 178 8.89 -15.94 4.23
N ALA A 179 9.61 -15.94 3.11
CA ALA A 179 10.23 -17.11 2.48
C ALA A 179 11.48 -17.59 3.22
N PHE A 180 12.07 -16.76 4.09
CA PHE A 180 13.23 -17.14 4.90
C PHE A 180 12.85 -17.95 6.15
N LYS A 181 11.56 -18.00 6.51
CA LYS A 181 11.07 -18.71 7.68
C LYS A 181 10.32 -19.96 7.25
N SER A 182 10.64 -21.11 7.85
CA SER A 182 9.86 -22.31 7.63
C SER A 182 8.45 -22.15 8.20
N ALA A 183 7.48 -22.94 7.74
CA ALA A 183 6.13 -22.93 8.29
C ALA A 183 6.10 -23.21 9.82
N LYS A 184 7.10 -23.94 10.33
CA LYS A 184 7.23 -24.24 11.78
C LYS A 184 7.80 -23.06 12.59
N ASP A 185 8.55 -22.18 11.94
CA ASP A 185 9.14 -20.98 12.57
C ASP A 185 8.18 -19.78 12.52
N ARG A 186 7.05 -19.93 11.82
CA ARG A 186 5.99 -18.94 11.79
C ARG A 186 5.21 -19.01 13.10
N GLN A 187 5.64 -18.20 14.06
CA GLN A 187 4.87 -17.90 15.26
C GLN A 187 3.46 -17.41 14.87
N PRO A 188 2.41 -17.70 15.66
CA PRO A 188 1.09 -17.10 15.45
C PRO A 188 1.24 -15.59 15.33
N ARG A 189 0.91 -15.05 14.16
CA ARG A 189 1.10 -13.63 13.87
C ARG A 189 -0.20 -12.90 14.13
N ARG A 190 -0.12 -11.73 14.78
CA ARG A 190 -1.22 -10.77 14.78
C ARG A 190 -1.58 -10.41 13.34
N SER A 191 -2.84 -10.53 12.95
CA SER A 191 -3.30 -10.14 11.62
C SER A 191 -3.22 -8.62 11.44
N TRP A 192 -2.98 -8.18 10.21
CA TRP A 192 -3.11 -6.78 9.82
C TRP A 192 -4.57 -6.38 9.79
N ASP A 193 -4.87 -5.14 10.15
CA ASP A 193 -6.23 -4.66 10.29
C ASP A 193 -6.83 -4.26 8.94
N LEU A 194 -6.00 -3.64 8.08
CA LEU A 194 -6.41 -3.20 6.75
C LEU A 194 -5.24 -3.23 5.77
N PHE A 195 -5.51 -3.74 4.56
CA PHE A 195 -4.66 -3.56 3.39
C PHE A 195 -5.43 -2.84 2.28
N ILE A 196 -4.91 -1.70 1.81
CA ILE A 196 -5.46 -0.95 0.67
C ILE A 196 -4.55 -1.13 -0.53
N ALA A 197 -5.03 -1.86 -1.55
CA ALA A 197 -4.36 -2.10 -2.81
C ALA A 197 -4.85 -1.10 -3.87
N TRP A 198 -4.14 0.02 -4.01
CA TRP A 198 -4.40 1.00 -5.05
C TRP A 198 -3.94 0.49 -6.42
N GLN A 199 -4.89 0.40 -7.36
CA GLN A 199 -4.66 0.02 -8.76
C GLN A 199 -3.71 -1.18 -8.90
N GLY A 200 -4.01 -2.25 -8.17
CA GLY A 200 -3.08 -3.36 -7.93
C GLY A 200 -2.62 -4.06 -9.22
N ALA A 201 -1.31 -4.17 -9.40
CA ALA A 201 -0.69 -4.83 -10.55
C ALA A 201 -0.44 -6.33 -10.28
N PHE A 202 -1.49 -7.05 -9.88
CA PHE A 202 -1.48 -8.49 -9.63
C PHE A 202 -2.82 -9.10 -10.05
N SER A 203 -2.84 -10.38 -10.40
CA SER A 203 -4.09 -11.05 -10.77
C SER A 203 -5.12 -11.06 -9.63
N ILE A 204 -6.36 -10.69 -9.94
CA ILE A 204 -7.50 -10.74 -9.00
C ILE A 204 -7.75 -12.15 -8.46
N HIS A 205 -7.47 -13.18 -9.26
CA HIS A 205 -7.64 -14.59 -8.90
C HIS A 205 -6.71 -15.05 -7.78
N ARG A 206 -5.69 -14.26 -7.40
CA ARG A 206 -4.90 -14.53 -6.19
C ARG A 206 -5.72 -14.44 -4.92
N MET A 207 -6.83 -13.69 -4.95
CA MET A 207 -7.77 -13.51 -3.83
C MET A 207 -8.98 -14.45 -3.93
N GLU A 208 -8.98 -15.39 -4.87
CA GLU A 208 -10.05 -16.38 -4.99
C GLU A 208 -9.60 -17.71 -4.40
N LYS A 209 -10.52 -18.38 -3.68
CA LYS A 209 -10.24 -19.61 -2.93
C LYS A 209 -9.65 -20.72 -3.81
N ASP A 210 -10.18 -20.85 -5.02
CA ASP A 210 -9.77 -21.86 -6.00
C ASP A 210 -9.12 -21.22 -7.24
N GLY A 211 -8.74 -19.94 -7.13
CA GLY A 211 -8.11 -19.22 -8.22
C GLY A 211 -6.71 -19.73 -8.49
N SER A 212 -6.28 -19.65 -9.74
CA SER A 212 -4.87 -19.76 -10.13
C SER A 212 -4.61 -18.67 -11.15
N GLY A 213 -4.35 -17.46 -10.65
CA GLY A 213 -4.05 -16.29 -11.48
C GLY A 213 -2.68 -16.42 -12.13
N ASP A 214 -1.75 -15.55 -11.75
CA ASP A 214 -0.34 -15.58 -12.19
C ASP A 214 0.46 -16.78 -11.61
N GLY A 215 -0.14 -17.97 -11.51
CA GLY A 215 0.48 -19.21 -11.06
C GLY A 215 0.16 -19.66 -9.63
N PHE A 216 -0.54 -18.87 -8.82
CA PHE A 216 -0.97 -19.26 -7.46
C PHE A 216 -2.11 -18.39 -6.90
N SER A 217 -2.70 -18.85 -5.79
CA SER A 217 -3.66 -18.11 -4.95
C SER A 217 -3.27 -18.20 -3.48
N TYR A 218 -3.78 -17.27 -2.67
CA TYR A 218 -3.60 -17.30 -1.23
C TYR A 218 -4.72 -18.09 -0.56
N GLN A 219 -4.33 -18.97 0.37
CA GLN A 219 -5.28 -19.75 1.14
C GLN A 219 -6.30 -18.84 1.83
N GLU A 220 -7.57 -19.21 1.74
CA GLU A 220 -8.70 -18.49 2.36
C GLU A 220 -8.70 -16.99 2.05
N ASN A 221 -8.25 -16.60 0.85
CA ASN A 221 -8.20 -15.21 0.40
C ASN A 221 -7.40 -14.31 1.37
N CYS A 222 -6.33 -14.84 1.99
CA CYS A 222 -5.48 -14.12 2.94
C CYS A 222 -6.15 -13.72 4.27
N GLN A 223 -7.29 -14.34 4.60
CA GLN A 223 -8.09 -14.00 5.80
C GLN A 223 -7.37 -14.19 7.13
N ASN A 224 -6.43 -15.13 7.20
CA ASN A 224 -5.68 -15.39 8.42
C ASN A 224 -4.67 -14.27 8.74
N ASP A 225 -4.15 -13.60 7.71
CA ASP A 225 -3.08 -12.61 7.86
C ASP A 225 -3.58 -11.16 7.77
N VAL A 226 -4.71 -10.92 7.11
CA VAL A 226 -5.29 -9.58 6.93
C VAL A 226 -6.81 -9.63 7.15
N ARG A 227 -7.30 -8.83 8.10
CA ARG A 227 -8.73 -8.79 8.46
C ARG A 227 -9.60 -8.19 7.36
N SER A 228 -9.11 -7.16 6.68
CA SER A 228 -9.82 -6.48 5.59
C SER A 228 -8.84 -6.10 4.47
N ILE A 229 -9.13 -6.53 3.24
CA ILE A 229 -8.40 -6.15 2.04
C ILE A 229 -9.34 -5.31 1.18
N VAL A 230 -8.89 -4.14 0.75
CA VAL A 230 -9.62 -3.26 -0.16
C VAL A 230 -8.80 -3.09 -1.42
N MET A 231 -9.31 -3.61 -2.54
CA MET A 231 -8.71 -3.43 -3.86
C MET A 231 -9.47 -2.37 -4.63
N THR A 232 -8.77 -1.64 -5.48
CA THR A 232 -9.38 -0.61 -6.34
C THR A 232 -9.09 -0.89 -7.80
N ALA A 233 -10.09 -0.64 -8.65
CA ALA A 233 -9.99 -0.67 -10.10
C ALA A 233 -10.47 0.65 -10.71
N SER A 234 -10.00 1.02 -11.91
CA SER A 234 -10.51 2.21 -12.60
C SER A 234 -10.58 1.98 -14.11
N GLN A 235 -11.63 2.50 -14.75
CA GLN A 235 -11.74 2.51 -16.21
C GLN A 235 -10.75 3.47 -16.89
N HIS A 236 -10.10 4.32 -16.10
CA HIS A 236 -9.12 5.30 -16.58
C HIS A 236 -7.68 4.80 -16.40
N ASP A 237 -7.48 3.67 -15.70
CA ASP A 237 -6.19 3.01 -15.58
C ASP A 237 -5.88 2.20 -16.84
N LYS A 238 -4.98 2.74 -17.66
CA LYS A 238 -4.54 2.08 -18.91
C LYS A 238 -3.28 1.24 -18.71
N ALA A 239 -2.63 1.28 -17.56
CA ALA A 239 -1.45 0.46 -17.30
C ALA A 239 -1.85 -0.99 -17.10
N ASN A 240 -2.92 -1.22 -16.33
CA ASN A 240 -3.41 -2.56 -16.05
C ASN A 240 -4.15 -3.17 -17.26
N ASP A 241 -4.83 -2.37 -18.08
CA ASP A 241 -5.51 -2.84 -19.30
C ASP A 241 -4.54 -3.33 -20.40
N GLN A 242 -3.26 -2.96 -20.32
CA GLN A 242 -2.23 -3.39 -21.28
C GLN A 242 -1.63 -4.76 -20.95
N ALA A 243 -1.88 -5.29 -19.75
CA ALA A 243 -1.38 -6.60 -19.33
C ALA A 243 -2.31 -7.70 -19.83
N PHE A 244 -2.17 -8.08 -21.11
CA PHE A 244 -3.00 -9.10 -21.76
C PHE A 244 -2.93 -10.52 -21.15
N TRP A 245 -2.00 -10.73 -20.22
CA TRP A 245 -1.63 -12.06 -19.71
C TRP A 245 -2.26 -12.39 -18.35
N ALA A 246 -2.96 -11.45 -17.71
CA ALA A 246 -3.69 -11.71 -16.47
C ALA A 246 -4.81 -10.69 -16.23
N ASP A 247 -5.86 -11.13 -15.54
CA ASP A 247 -6.94 -10.26 -15.08
C ASP A 247 -6.48 -9.47 -13.85
N MET A 248 -5.91 -8.29 -14.10
CA MET A 248 -5.29 -7.43 -13.09
C MET A 248 -6.33 -6.80 -12.15
N ALA A 249 -6.07 -6.86 -10.85
CA ALA A 249 -6.94 -6.28 -9.82
C ALA A 249 -7.18 -4.77 -10.00
N GLY A 250 -6.27 -4.02 -10.63
CA GLY A 250 -6.49 -2.61 -10.95
C GLY A 250 -7.34 -2.33 -12.19
N SER A 251 -7.64 -3.33 -13.03
CA SER A 251 -8.44 -3.13 -14.25
C SER A 251 -9.93 -3.13 -13.96
N ILE A 252 -10.67 -2.20 -14.60
CA ILE A 252 -12.14 -2.20 -14.52
C ILE A 252 -12.76 -3.44 -15.17
N LYS A 253 -12.05 -4.08 -16.11
CA LYS A 253 -12.51 -5.31 -16.75
C LYS A 253 -12.68 -6.41 -15.69
N SER A 254 -11.64 -6.64 -14.90
CA SER A 254 -11.64 -7.61 -13.81
C SER A 254 -12.69 -7.30 -12.74
N TRP A 255 -12.90 -6.01 -12.44
CA TRP A 255 -14.01 -5.60 -11.57
C TRP A 255 -15.37 -5.99 -12.17
N ARG A 256 -15.64 -5.70 -13.44
CA ARG A 256 -16.93 -6.02 -14.09
C ARG A 256 -17.18 -7.52 -14.24
N GLU A 257 -16.13 -8.31 -14.41
CA GLU A 257 -16.19 -9.78 -14.48
C GLU A 257 -16.46 -10.40 -13.10
N THR A 258 -15.95 -9.77 -12.04
CA THR A 258 -16.12 -10.23 -10.65
C THR A 258 -17.42 -9.74 -10.02
N CYS A 259 -17.76 -8.48 -10.25
CA CYS A 259 -18.75 -7.74 -9.47
C CYS A 259 -20.07 -7.53 -10.23
N PRO A 260 -21.21 -7.60 -9.53
CA PRO A 260 -22.47 -7.15 -10.11
C PRO A 260 -22.42 -5.64 -10.45
N PRO A 261 -23.13 -5.18 -11.51
CA PRO A 261 -23.04 -3.78 -11.97
C PRO A 261 -23.35 -2.72 -10.91
N GLU A 262 -24.25 -3.03 -9.99
CA GLU A 262 -24.67 -2.12 -8.91
C GLU A 262 -23.82 -2.26 -7.63
N GLY A 263 -22.83 -3.17 -7.62
CA GLY A 263 -22.11 -3.56 -6.40
C GLY A 263 -22.91 -4.53 -5.52
N GLY A 264 -22.39 -4.83 -4.33
CA GLY A 264 -22.89 -5.85 -3.41
C GLY A 264 -22.02 -7.10 -3.36
N LEU A 265 -22.54 -8.16 -2.75
CA LEU A 265 -21.79 -9.42 -2.59
C LEU A 265 -21.74 -10.20 -3.92
N ALA A 266 -20.53 -10.49 -4.39
CA ALA A 266 -20.30 -11.36 -5.53
C ALA A 266 -20.30 -12.84 -5.10
N GLY A 267 -20.61 -13.74 -6.04
CA GLY A 267 -20.70 -15.18 -5.79
C GLY A 267 -19.39 -15.83 -5.34
N ASN A 268 -18.24 -15.19 -5.60
CA ASN A 268 -16.90 -15.60 -5.18
C ASN A 268 -16.48 -15.03 -3.81
N GLY A 269 -17.40 -14.37 -3.08
CA GLY A 269 -17.17 -13.87 -1.70
C GLY A 269 -16.59 -12.46 -1.62
N PHE A 270 -16.48 -11.75 -2.74
CA PHE A 270 -16.04 -10.35 -2.77
C PHE A 270 -17.19 -9.40 -2.44
N HIS A 271 -16.92 -8.41 -1.60
CA HIS A 271 -17.83 -7.29 -1.41
C HIS A 271 -17.51 -6.17 -2.41
N CYS A 272 -18.39 -5.94 -3.37
CA CYS A 272 -18.15 -5.00 -4.45
C CYS A 272 -18.77 -3.63 -4.16
N ILE A 273 -18.00 -2.57 -4.38
CA ILE A 273 -18.45 -1.18 -4.23
C ILE A 273 -18.41 -0.51 -5.60
N SER A 274 -19.57 -0.06 -6.08
CA SER A 274 -19.70 0.69 -7.33
C SER A 274 -19.11 2.10 -7.20
N SER A 275 -18.58 2.64 -8.31
CA SER A 275 -18.09 4.02 -8.38
C SER A 275 -19.14 5.07 -8.01
N ARG A 276 -20.44 4.74 -8.11
CA ARG A 276 -21.52 5.65 -7.68
C ARG A 276 -21.43 6.03 -6.19
N SER A 277 -20.90 5.14 -5.36
CA SER A 277 -20.74 5.29 -3.91
C SER A 277 -19.49 6.07 -3.51
N VAL A 278 -18.56 6.29 -4.45
CA VAL A 278 -17.27 6.93 -4.20
C VAL A 278 -17.14 8.14 -5.11
N ARG A 279 -17.57 9.31 -4.62
CA ARG A 279 -17.51 10.57 -5.38
C ARG A 279 -16.53 11.54 -4.74
N ASN A 280 -15.92 12.38 -5.57
CA ASN A 280 -14.99 13.40 -5.08
C ASN A 280 -15.63 14.35 -4.04
N THR A 281 -16.91 14.68 -4.21
CA THR A 281 -17.68 15.57 -3.33
C THR A 281 -18.31 14.87 -2.13
N SER A 282 -18.41 13.54 -2.15
CA SER A 282 -19.05 12.75 -1.10
C SER A 282 -18.50 11.33 -1.15
N ILE A 283 -17.55 11.05 -0.26
CA ILE A 283 -17.16 9.68 0.04
C ILE A 283 -18.06 9.27 1.19
N ALA A 284 -19.10 8.48 0.90
CA ALA A 284 -19.94 7.91 1.94
C ALA A 284 -19.07 7.01 2.84
N ALA A 285 -19.49 6.83 4.09
CA ALA A 285 -18.89 5.80 4.94
C ALA A 285 -18.95 4.47 4.18
N LEU A 286 -17.79 3.86 3.95
CA LEU A 286 -17.70 2.61 3.22
C LEU A 286 -17.73 1.47 4.23
N PRO A 287 -18.84 0.70 4.28
CA PRO A 287 -18.91 -0.44 5.17
C PRO A 287 -17.90 -1.50 4.72
N LEU A 288 -16.95 -1.82 5.59
CA LEU A 288 -16.07 -2.99 5.46
C LEU A 288 -16.72 -4.17 6.20
N ASP A 289 -17.99 -4.40 5.90
CA ASP A 289 -18.83 -5.42 6.54
C ASP A 289 -18.23 -6.79 6.31
N GLY A 290 -18.04 -7.59 7.39
CA GLY A 290 -17.93 -9.06 7.44
C GLY A 290 -17.05 -9.84 6.45
N HIS A 291 -16.45 -9.19 5.47
CA HIS A 291 -15.89 -9.76 4.27
C HIS A 291 -14.40 -9.48 4.24
N ALA A 292 -13.65 -10.50 3.85
CA ALA A 292 -12.20 -10.43 3.77
C ALA A 292 -11.70 -9.48 2.68
N VAL A 293 -12.45 -9.40 1.58
CA VAL A 293 -12.02 -8.71 0.37
C VAL A 293 -13.14 -7.81 -0.14
N THR A 294 -12.88 -6.52 -0.16
CA THR A 294 -13.71 -5.48 -0.77
C THR A 294 -13.08 -5.05 -2.10
N TYR A 295 -13.86 -5.01 -3.18
CA TYR A 295 -13.40 -4.60 -4.50
C TYR A 295 -14.16 -3.38 -5.01
N LEU A 296 -13.44 -2.25 -5.09
CA LEU A 296 -14.00 -0.93 -5.28
C LEU A 296 -13.72 -0.43 -6.70
N ASP A 297 -14.78 -0.06 -7.43
CA ASP A 297 -14.67 0.71 -8.66
C ASP A 297 -14.36 2.18 -8.30
N ALA A 298 -13.11 2.57 -8.50
CA ALA A 298 -12.57 3.88 -8.18
C ALA A 298 -12.62 4.85 -9.36
N SER A 299 -13.35 4.53 -10.45
CA SER A 299 -13.36 5.34 -11.68
C SER A 299 -13.75 6.81 -11.47
N ASN A 300 -14.56 7.11 -10.44
CA ASN A 300 -14.97 8.48 -10.12
C ASN A 300 -13.96 9.28 -9.28
N VAL A 301 -12.88 8.63 -8.82
CA VAL A 301 -11.82 9.28 -8.03
C VAL A 301 -10.44 9.09 -8.64
N VAL A 302 -10.21 8.04 -9.44
CA VAL A 302 -8.97 7.77 -10.19
C VAL A 302 -9.25 8.00 -11.67
N PHE A 303 -8.98 9.19 -12.19
CA PHE A 303 -9.33 9.56 -13.58
C PHE A 303 -8.41 10.58 -14.26
N PHE A 304 -7.53 11.26 -13.53
CA PHE A 304 -6.53 12.15 -14.14
C PHE A 304 -5.27 11.39 -14.53
N ASN A 305 -4.60 11.81 -15.60
CA ASN A 305 -3.25 11.30 -15.85
C ASN A 305 -2.26 12.06 -14.95
N GLN A 306 -1.42 11.33 -14.21
CA GLN A 306 -0.38 11.94 -13.39
C GLN A 306 0.73 12.48 -14.32
N PRO A 307 1.16 13.74 -14.19
CA PRO A 307 2.19 14.32 -15.06
C PRO A 307 3.47 13.48 -15.07
N ASN A 308 4.07 13.32 -16.25
CA ASN A 308 5.29 12.54 -16.49
C ASN A 308 5.18 11.04 -16.18
N THR A 309 3.96 10.51 -16.05
CA THR A 309 3.73 9.07 -15.93
C THR A 309 3.08 8.51 -17.20
N GLY A 310 3.32 7.23 -17.47
CA GLY A 310 2.56 6.46 -18.46
C GLY A 310 1.37 5.75 -17.81
N GLY A 311 0.45 5.20 -18.62
CA GLY A 311 -0.62 4.34 -18.11
C GLY A 311 -1.94 5.02 -17.73
N GLY A 312 -2.16 6.27 -18.16
CA GLY A 312 -3.42 6.97 -17.87
C GLY A 312 -3.56 7.30 -16.38
N ALA A 313 -4.70 7.00 -15.77
CA ALA A 313 -4.96 7.33 -14.38
C ALA A 313 -4.33 6.37 -13.35
N HIS A 314 -3.45 5.46 -13.77
CA HIS A 314 -2.83 4.46 -12.91
C HIS A 314 -2.19 5.06 -11.64
N SER A 315 -1.55 6.22 -11.77
CA SER A 315 -0.86 6.92 -10.67
C SER A 315 -1.68 8.07 -10.06
N ASP A 316 -2.97 8.18 -10.40
CA ASP A 316 -3.87 9.18 -9.81
C ASP A 316 -4.41 8.71 -8.47
N ILE A 317 -3.54 8.63 -7.48
CA ILE A 317 -3.87 8.18 -6.11
C ILE A 317 -3.33 9.11 -5.03
N TYR A 318 -2.74 10.24 -5.42
CA TYR A 318 -1.99 11.14 -4.54
C TYR A 318 -2.73 12.45 -4.20
N ARG A 319 -3.99 12.59 -4.61
CA ARG A 319 -4.83 13.78 -4.36
C ARG A 319 -5.64 13.71 -3.06
N ALA A 320 -6.13 14.86 -2.60
CA ALA A 320 -6.92 14.99 -1.37
C ALA A 320 -8.15 14.05 -1.31
N VAL A 321 -8.77 13.74 -2.45
CA VAL A 321 -9.88 12.77 -2.52
C VAL A 321 -9.45 11.37 -2.11
N HIS A 322 -8.25 10.94 -2.48
CA HIS A 322 -7.70 9.64 -2.08
C HIS A 322 -7.33 9.63 -0.61
N GLY A 323 -6.82 10.74 -0.08
CA GLY A 323 -6.62 10.90 1.36
C GLY A 323 -7.92 10.73 2.16
N ARG A 324 -9.01 11.34 1.69
CA ARG A 324 -10.36 11.13 2.26
C ARG A 324 -10.81 9.68 2.15
N LEU A 325 -10.61 9.03 0.99
CA LEU A 325 -10.99 7.62 0.82
C LEU A 325 -10.21 6.72 1.77
N ASN A 326 -8.88 6.84 1.78
CA ASN A 326 -7.99 6.08 2.67
C ASN A 326 -8.39 6.26 4.14
N TRP A 327 -8.66 7.50 4.57
CA TRP A 327 -9.10 7.77 5.93
C TRP A 327 -10.43 7.09 6.27
N GLN A 328 -11.42 7.16 5.38
CA GLN A 328 -12.70 6.47 5.58
C GLN A 328 -12.52 4.96 5.72
N LEU A 329 -11.67 4.35 4.89
CA LEU A 329 -11.37 2.91 4.98
C LEU A 329 -10.66 2.56 6.29
N ILE A 330 -9.68 3.37 6.72
CA ILE A 330 -8.97 3.21 8.00
C ILE A 330 -9.94 3.30 9.17
N GLN A 331 -10.84 4.29 9.16
CA GLN A 331 -11.84 4.48 10.21
C GLN A 331 -12.79 3.28 10.28
N SER A 332 -13.33 2.83 9.15
CA SER A 332 -14.20 1.65 9.07
C SER A 332 -13.52 0.39 9.62
N ALA A 333 -12.27 0.14 9.23
CA ALA A 333 -11.51 -1.01 9.72
C ALA A 333 -11.23 -0.92 11.23
N THR A 334 -10.92 0.27 11.74
CA THR A 334 -10.59 0.49 13.15
C THR A 334 -11.82 0.35 14.06
N LEU A 335 -12.97 0.89 13.66
CA LEU A 335 -14.22 0.77 14.42
C LEU A 335 -14.68 -0.70 14.55
N LYS A 336 -14.54 -1.48 13.48
CA LYS A 336 -14.84 -2.93 13.48
C LYS A 336 -14.03 -3.69 14.55
N ASN A 337 -12.76 -3.32 14.72
CA ASN A 337 -11.88 -3.96 15.69
C ASN A 337 -12.23 -3.68 17.14
N GLN A 338 -12.89 -2.54 17.43
CA GLN A 338 -13.36 -2.22 18.78
C GLN A 338 -14.69 -2.93 19.11
N ALA A 339 -15.44 -3.35 18.10
CA ALA A 339 -16.76 -3.98 18.26
C ALA A 339 -16.69 -5.51 18.38
N THR A 340 -15.54 -6.14 18.16
CA THR A 340 -15.35 -7.59 18.23
C THR A 340 -14.49 -7.92 19.47
N PRO A 341 -15.06 -8.48 20.56
CA PRO A 341 -14.34 -8.74 21.81
C PRO A 341 -13.25 -9.82 21.72
#